data_AF-A0A6J1WG45-F1
#
_entry.id   AF-A0A6J1WG45-F1
#
_cell.length_a   1.000
_cell.length_b   1.000
_cell.length_c   1.000
_cell.angle_alpha   90.00
_cell.angle_beta   90.00
_cell.angle_gamma   90.00
#
_symmetry.space_group_name_H-M   'P 1'
#
loop_
_entity.id
_entity.type
_entity.pdbx_description
1 polymer ?
#
loop_
_entity_poly.entity_id
_entity_poly.type
_entity_poly.pdbx_seq_one_letter_code
_entity_poly.pdbx_strand_id
1 'polypeptide(L)'
;LGDSLGDALVNMAHAGFNMTQVHLLGHSLGAHVMGFAGKRAREQGYVVSRITGLDPARALFEGSFAYKGLDRTCARFVDIIHSDPGGYGTTKSTGTVDIWPNYFGSGGAQPGCAVGDFDMFTPE
;
A
#
# COMPACT_ATOMS: atom_id res chain seq x y z
N LEU A 1 -0.75 -9.29 -10.83
CA LEU A 1 0.37 -8.32 -10.81
C LEU A 1 1.19 -8.43 -9.52
N GLY A 2 0.57 -8.31 -8.34
CA GLY A 2 1.28 -8.46 -7.06
C GLY A 2 2.02 -9.79 -6.92
N ASP A 3 1.35 -10.91 -7.22
CA ASP A 3 1.98 -12.24 -7.18
C ASP A 3 3.16 -12.35 -8.15
N SER A 4 3.01 -11.86 -9.38
CA SER A 4 4.10 -11.84 -10.37
C SER A 4 5.31 -11.04 -9.90
N LEU A 5 5.09 -9.90 -9.21
CA LEU A 5 6.16 -9.14 -8.59
C LEU A 5 6.79 -9.92 -7.42
N GLY A 6 5.98 -10.59 -6.61
CA GLY A 6 6.44 -11.48 -5.54
C GLY A 6 7.33 -12.61 -6.07
N ASP A 7 6.91 -13.30 -7.12
CA ASP A 7 7.69 -14.35 -7.77
C ASP A 7 9.02 -13.81 -8.33
N ALA A 8 9.02 -12.60 -8.91
CA ALA A 8 10.25 -11.95 -9.36
C ALA A 8 11.21 -11.63 -8.20
N LEU A 9 10.70 -11.14 -7.06
CA LEU A 9 11.50 -10.93 -5.84
C LEU A 9 12.13 -12.23 -5.34
N VAL A 10 11.35 -13.32 -5.33
CA VAL A 10 11.83 -14.65 -4.93
C VAL A 10 12.92 -15.16 -5.87
N ASN A 11 12.78 -14.96 -7.18
CA ASN A 11 13.81 -15.33 -8.15
C ASN A 11 15.11 -14.54 -7.93
N MET A 12 15.03 -13.26 -7.62
CA MET A 12 16.20 -12.47 -7.23
C MET A 12 16.82 -12.98 -5.94
N ALA A 13 16.01 -13.37 -4.95
CA ALA A 13 16.51 -13.94 -3.70
C ALA A 13 17.29 -15.25 -3.94
N HIS A 14 16.80 -16.12 -4.84
CA HIS A 14 17.53 -17.31 -5.27
C HIS A 14 18.86 -16.99 -5.97
N ALA A 15 18.96 -15.84 -6.64
CA ALA A 15 20.20 -15.34 -7.24
C ALA A 15 21.15 -14.68 -6.22
N GLY A 16 20.83 -14.70 -4.92
CA GLY A 16 21.65 -14.14 -3.85
C GLY A 16 21.24 -12.74 -3.39
N PHE A 17 20.11 -12.20 -3.87
CA PHE A 17 19.62 -10.90 -3.45
C PHE A 17 19.08 -10.93 -2.00
N ASN A 18 19.53 -9.98 -1.18
CA ASN A 18 19.15 -9.95 0.23
C ASN A 18 17.79 -9.25 0.43
N MET A 19 16.75 -10.04 0.69
CA MET A 19 15.39 -9.57 0.93
C MET A 19 15.24 -8.63 2.14
N THR A 20 16.18 -8.66 3.08
CA THR A 20 16.19 -7.77 4.24
C THR A 20 16.63 -6.33 3.92
N GLN A 21 17.11 -6.08 2.69
CA GLN A 21 17.45 -4.75 2.18
C GLN A 21 16.39 -4.20 1.22
N VAL A 22 15.28 -4.92 1.02
CA VAL A 22 14.22 -4.52 0.10
C VAL A 22 13.19 -3.64 0.79
N HIS A 23 12.91 -2.51 0.16
CA HIS A 23 11.83 -1.60 0.52
C HIS A 23 10.92 -1.41 -0.69
N LEU A 24 9.67 -1.84 -0.59
CA LEU A 24 8.66 -1.64 -1.62
C LEU A 24 7.81 -0.40 -1.31
N LEU A 25 7.55 0.43 -2.32
CA LEU A 25 6.70 1.61 -2.20
C LEU A 25 5.54 1.46 -3.17
N GLY A 26 4.32 1.69 -2.69
CA GLY A 26 3.11 1.60 -3.51
C GLY A 26 2.15 2.73 -3.20
N HIS A 27 1.67 3.40 -4.23
CA HIS A 27 0.68 4.47 -4.15
C HIS A 27 -0.71 3.97 -4.55
N SER A 28 -1.77 4.38 -3.84
CA SER A 28 -3.15 4.04 -4.17
C SER A 28 -3.34 2.52 -4.31
N LEU A 29 -3.84 2.02 -5.45
CA LEU A 29 -3.96 0.58 -5.74
C LEU A 29 -2.60 -0.15 -5.70
N GLY A 30 -1.52 0.55 -6.08
CA GLY A 30 -0.16 0.04 -6.02
C GLY A 30 0.29 -0.36 -4.61
N ALA A 31 -0.23 0.29 -3.57
CA ALA A 31 0.03 -0.11 -2.18
C ALA A 31 -0.40 -1.57 -1.92
N HIS A 32 -1.56 -1.97 -2.47
CA HIS A 32 -2.05 -3.34 -2.38
C HIS A 32 -1.27 -4.30 -3.26
N VAL A 33 -0.81 -3.86 -4.44
CA VAL A 33 0.11 -4.65 -5.28
C VAL A 33 1.38 -5.00 -4.50
N MET A 34 1.97 -4.05 -3.77
CA MET A 34 3.12 -4.31 -2.90
C MET A 34 2.77 -5.24 -1.74
N GLY A 35 1.57 -5.10 -1.16
CA GLY A 35 1.06 -6.00 -0.13
C GLY A 35 0.95 -7.45 -0.60
N PHE A 36 0.40 -7.68 -1.80
CA PHE A 36 0.33 -9.00 -2.44
C PHE A 36 1.73 -9.55 -2.76
N ALA A 37 2.62 -8.73 -3.31
CA ALA A 37 4.00 -9.15 -3.57
C ALA A 37 4.74 -9.60 -2.30
N GLY A 38 4.59 -8.86 -1.20
CA GLY A 38 5.16 -9.21 0.10
C GLY A 38 4.58 -10.51 0.69
N LYS A 39 3.26 -10.71 0.57
CA LYS A 39 2.60 -11.96 0.98
C LYS A 39 3.09 -13.15 0.16
N ARG A 40 3.15 -12.98 -1.17
CA ARG A 40 3.64 -14.01 -2.08
C ARG A 40 5.09 -14.40 -1.79
N ALA A 41 5.98 -13.42 -1.56
CA ALA A 41 7.36 -13.70 -1.16
C ALA A 41 7.40 -14.47 0.18
N ARG A 42 6.54 -14.11 1.15
CA ARG A 42 6.47 -14.77 2.46
C ARG A 42 6.01 -16.22 2.37
N GLU A 43 5.06 -16.54 1.49
CA GLU A 43 4.65 -17.92 1.21
C GLU A 43 5.82 -18.79 0.71
N GLN A 44 6.79 -18.17 0.02
CA GLN A 44 8.01 -18.83 -0.45
C GLN A 44 9.16 -18.78 0.58
N GLY A 45 8.88 -18.36 1.83
CA GLY A 45 9.88 -18.31 2.91
C GLY A 45 10.71 -17.03 2.96
N TYR A 46 10.42 -16.03 2.13
CA TYR A 46 11.17 -14.77 2.09
C TYR A 46 10.34 -13.60 2.66
N VAL A 47 10.90 -12.84 3.59
CA VAL A 47 10.21 -11.67 4.16
C VAL A 47 10.92 -10.40 3.72
N VAL A 48 10.18 -9.54 3.02
CA VAL A 48 10.61 -8.18 2.64
C VAL A 48 10.80 -7.33 3.90
N SER A 49 11.84 -6.49 3.91
CA SER A 49 12.14 -5.61 5.04
C SER A 49 11.03 -4.59 5.32
N ARG A 50 10.65 -3.81 4.30
CA ARG A 50 9.70 -2.71 4.47
C ARG A 50 8.74 -2.58 3.29
N ILE A 51 7.49 -2.23 3.60
CA ILE A 51 6.54 -1.72 2.61
C ILE A 51 6.02 -0.37 3.09
N THR A 52 6.09 0.65 2.24
CA THR A 52 5.40 1.93 2.47
C THR A 52 4.18 2.03 1.57
N GLY A 53 3.01 2.16 2.18
CA GLY A 53 1.74 2.44 1.50
C GLY A 53 1.48 3.94 1.47
N LEU A 54 1.44 4.53 0.27
CA LEU A 54 1.09 5.93 0.06
C LEU A 54 -0.38 5.99 -0.32
N ASP A 55 -1.21 6.35 0.65
CA ASP A 55 -2.65 6.50 0.54
C ASP A 55 -3.37 5.31 -0.14
N PRO A 56 -3.36 4.11 0.49
CA PRO A 56 -3.86 2.89 -0.14
C PRO A 56 -5.33 3.01 -0.57
N ALA A 57 -5.65 2.47 -1.74
CA ALA A 57 -6.99 2.59 -2.30
C ALA A 57 -8.07 1.90 -1.44
N ARG A 58 -9.16 2.60 -1.17
CA ARG A 58 -10.30 2.08 -0.41
C ARG A 58 -11.14 1.08 -1.21
N ALA A 59 -11.37 1.38 -2.49
CA ALA A 59 -12.24 0.61 -3.36
C ALA A 59 -11.74 -0.84 -3.47
N LEU A 60 -12.64 -1.82 -3.27
CA LEU A 60 -12.36 -3.27 -3.25
C LEU A 60 -11.58 -3.79 -2.02
N PHE A 61 -11.06 -2.92 -1.15
CA PHE A 61 -10.26 -3.31 0.03
C PHE A 61 -10.93 -2.98 1.37
N GLU A 62 -12.09 -2.31 1.33
CA GLU A 62 -12.97 -2.12 2.49
C GLU A 62 -14.40 -2.60 2.21
N GLY A 63 -15.07 -3.15 3.23
CA GLY A 63 -16.44 -3.67 3.16
C GLY A 63 -16.53 -5.18 3.41
N SER A 64 -17.75 -5.73 3.37
CA SER A 64 -18.02 -7.12 3.74
C SER A 64 -17.37 -8.17 2.83
N PHE A 65 -17.04 -7.80 1.58
CA PHE A 65 -16.44 -8.68 0.58
C PHE A 65 -15.08 -8.16 0.08
N ALA A 66 -14.35 -7.46 0.95
CA ALA A 66 -13.07 -6.86 0.61
C ALA A 66 -11.95 -7.88 0.41
N TYR A 67 -11.05 -7.60 -0.54
CA TYR A 67 -9.79 -8.31 -0.66
C TYR A 67 -8.86 -7.98 0.53
N LYS A 68 -8.06 -8.96 0.96
CA LYS A 68 -7.01 -8.73 1.97
C LYS A 68 -5.76 -8.14 1.32
N GLY A 69 -5.78 -6.83 1.09
CA GLY A 69 -4.70 -6.07 0.47
C GLY A 69 -3.47 -5.87 1.36
N LEU A 70 -3.08 -4.61 1.55
CA LEU A 70 -1.91 -4.22 2.33
C LEU A 70 -2.25 -4.28 3.82
N ASP A 71 -1.46 -5.03 4.59
CA ASP A 71 -1.55 -5.08 6.04
C ASP A 71 -0.17 -5.34 6.67
N ARG A 72 -0.07 -5.23 7.99
CA ARG A 72 1.16 -5.40 8.78
C ARG A 72 1.87 -6.73 8.58
N THR A 73 1.21 -7.74 8.02
CA THR A 73 1.81 -9.06 7.77
C THR A 73 2.52 -9.14 6.42
N CYS A 74 2.38 -8.14 5.55
CA CYS A 74 2.99 -8.15 4.21
C CYS A 74 4.53 -8.01 4.23
N ALA A 75 5.12 -7.42 5.27
CA ALA A 75 6.58 -7.23 5.41
C ALA A 75 7.01 -7.32 6.88
N ARG A 76 8.30 -7.10 7.18
CA ARG A 76 8.76 -6.94 8.58
C ARG A 76 8.25 -5.64 9.19
N PHE A 77 8.15 -4.59 8.40
CA PHE A 77 7.61 -3.29 8.80
C PHE A 77 6.73 -2.72 7.68
N VAL A 78 5.52 -2.29 8.03
CA VAL A 78 4.61 -1.65 7.08
C VAL A 78 4.21 -0.30 7.62
N ASP A 79 4.60 0.77 6.94
CA ASP A 79 4.17 2.13 7.26
C ASP A 79 3.21 2.65 6.19
N ILE A 80 2.10 3.25 6.62
CA ILE A 80 1.06 3.75 5.74
C ILE A 80 0.87 5.24 6.00
N ILE A 81 0.79 6.04 4.94
CA ILE A 81 0.47 7.45 4.99
C ILE A 81 -0.94 7.61 4.41
N HIS A 82 -1.89 8.13 5.19
CA HIS A 82 -3.27 8.36 4.79
C HIS A 82 -3.48 9.85 4.49
N SER A 83 -3.54 10.22 3.21
CA SER A 83 -3.71 11.62 2.80
C SER A 83 -5.12 11.95 2.30
N ASP A 84 -5.87 10.97 1.82
CA ASP A 84 -7.28 11.14 1.40
C ASP A 84 -8.20 10.06 2.01
N PRO A 85 -8.19 9.87 3.35
CA PRO A 85 -8.97 8.82 3.97
C PRO A 85 -10.47 9.08 3.83
N GLY A 86 -11.20 8.13 3.26
CA GLY A 86 -12.66 8.23 3.07
C GLY A 86 -13.08 8.78 1.72
N GLY A 87 -12.18 9.49 1.02
CA GLY A 87 -12.27 9.73 -0.42
C GLY A 87 -11.87 8.46 -1.19
N TYR A 88 -10.75 8.55 -1.89
CA TYR A 88 -10.12 7.40 -2.56
C TYR A 88 -9.31 6.53 -1.62
N GLY A 89 -8.74 7.10 -0.56
CA GLY A 89 -7.88 6.43 0.41
C GLY A 89 -8.64 5.67 1.49
N THR A 90 -8.02 4.61 2.00
CA THR A 90 -8.57 3.77 3.07
C THR A 90 -8.70 4.52 4.41
N THR A 91 -9.78 4.25 5.12
CA THR A 91 -10.07 4.72 6.49
C THR A 91 -9.61 3.73 7.57
N LYS A 92 -8.98 2.61 7.18
CA LYS A 92 -8.55 1.55 8.09
C LYS A 92 -7.07 1.64 8.37
N SER A 93 -6.70 1.57 9.65
CA SER A 93 -5.33 1.31 10.06
C SER A 93 -5.00 -0.16 9.86
N THR A 94 -4.16 -0.48 8.87
CA THR A 94 -3.74 -1.85 8.59
C THR A 94 -2.24 -2.05 8.69
N GLY A 95 -1.46 -0.96 8.80
CA GLY A 95 0.00 -1.00 8.90
C GLY A 95 0.53 -1.48 10.25
N THR A 96 1.85 -1.55 10.34
CA THR A 96 2.57 -1.54 11.63
C THR A 96 2.48 -0.15 12.26
N VAL A 97 2.58 0.88 11.41
CA VAL A 97 2.40 2.29 11.76
C VAL A 97 1.54 2.95 10.68
N ASP A 98 0.51 3.68 11.11
CA ASP A 98 -0.37 4.42 10.22
C ASP A 98 -0.27 5.91 10.58
N ILE A 99 0.10 6.73 9.60
CA ILE A 99 0.39 8.16 9.73
C ILE A 99 -0.72 8.93 9.02
N TRP A 100 -1.31 9.90 9.72
CA TRP A 100 -2.49 10.64 9.26
C TRP A 100 -2.17 12.14 9.23
N PRO A 101 -1.42 12.62 8.21
CA PRO A 101 -1.09 14.03 8.09
C PRO A 101 -2.37 14.88 7.98
N ASN A 102 -2.42 15.96 8.76
CA ASN A 102 -3.51 16.94 8.73
C ASN A 102 -4.92 16.30 8.87
N TYR A 103 -5.06 15.29 9.73
CA TYR A 103 -6.32 14.56 9.86
C TYR A 103 -7.40 15.37 10.59
N PHE A 104 -8.47 15.68 9.88
CA PHE A 104 -9.67 16.34 10.41
C PHE A 104 -10.91 15.44 10.44
N GLY A 105 -10.74 14.14 10.17
CA GLY A 105 -11.83 13.16 9.98
C GLY A 105 -11.83 12.55 8.58
N SER A 106 -12.60 11.47 8.38
CA SER A 106 -12.79 10.85 7.06
C SER A 106 -13.46 11.83 6.09
N GLY A 107 -12.85 12.04 4.92
CA GLY A 107 -13.29 13.01 3.90
C GLY A 107 -12.69 14.41 4.07
N GLY A 108 -11.77 14.61 5.02
CA GLY A 108 -11.00 15.85 5.13
C GLY A 108 -9.92 15.95 4.05
N ALA A 109 -9.87 17.08 3.34
CA ALA A 109 -8.84 17.35 2.33
C ALA A 109 -7.55 17.87 2.96
N GLN A 110 -6.40 17.55 2.34
CA GLN A 110 -5.11 18.11 2.74
C GLN A 110 -5.05 19.62 2.47
N PRO A 111 -4.33 20.41 3.28
CA PRO A 111 -4.14 21.83 3.05
C PRO A 111 -3.58 22.12 1.65
N GLY A 112 -4.24 23.00 0.90
CA GLY A 112 -3.85 23.36 -0.47
C GLY A 112 -4.42 22.46 -1.57
N CYS A 113 -5.06 21.34 -1.23
CA CYS A 113 -5.84 20.55 -2.19
C CYS A 113 -7.24 21.15 -2.35
N ALA A 114 -7.72 21.22 -3.60
CA ALA A 114 -9.10 21.58 -3.87
C ALA A 114 -10.03 20.39 -3.50
N VAL A 115 -11.28 20.70 -3.16
CA VAL A 115 -12.31 19.68 -2.85
C VAL A 115 -13.23 19.54 -4.06
N GLY A 116 -13.35 18.33 -4.60
CA GLY A 116 -14.22 18.03 -5.74
C GLY A 116 -13.72 16.86 -6.58
N ASP A 117 -14.51 16.50 -7.59
CA ASP A 117 -14.07 15.59 -8.65
C ASP A 117 -13.27 16.40 -9.67
N PHE A 118 -11.98 16.09 -9.79
CA PHE A 118 -11.11 16.68 -10.80
C PHE A 118 -10.94 15.71 -11.96
N ASP A 119 -10.77 16.25 -13.17
CA ASP A 119 -10.34 15.42 -14.29
C ASP A 119 -9.01 14.75 -13.92
N MET A 120 -8.96 13.42 -14.11
CA MET A 120 -7.81 12.59 -13.76
C MET A 120 -6.52 13.05 -14.46
N PHE A 121 -6.67 13.77 -15.58
CA PHE A 121 -5.58 14.39 -16.32
C PHE A 121 -5.96 15.84 -16.57
N THR A 122 -5.08 16.76 -16.22
CA THR A 122 -5.20 18.13 -16.71
C THR A 122 -5.07 18.10 -18.24
N PRO A 123 -5.96 18.77 -19.00
CA PRO A 123 -5.72 18.97 -20.41
C PRO A 123 -4.40 19.73 -20.55
N GLU A 124 -3.41 19.14 -21.23
CA GLU A 124 -2.17 19.85 -21.57
C GLU A 124 -2.39 21.04 -22.51
#